data_AF-F3ZRL5-F1
#
_entry.id   AF-F3ZRL5-F1
#
_cell.length_a   1.000
_cell.length_b   1.000
_cell.length_c   1.000
_cell.angle_alpha   90.00
_cell.angle_beta   90.00
_cell.angle_gamma   90.00
#
_symmetry.space_group_name_H-M   'P 1'
#
loop_
_entity.id
_entity.type
_entity.pdbx_description
1 polymer ?
#
loop_
_entity_poly.entity_id
_entity_poly.type
_entity_poly.pdbx_seq_one_letter_code
_entity_poly.pdbx_strand_id
1 'polypeptide(L)'
;MSIEIERKFLVKNNSFKALSSDSSYLKQGYICLDKERTVRVRIKGSKGYLTIKGMSNDSGLSRFEWEKEISLEEANQLFKLVLPGVIEKTRYNVPIEGYIWEIDVFEGGNSGLILAEIELETELSSFVIPSFIGEEVTGDKRYYNAYLSQSPYDSW
;
A
#
# COMPACT_ATOMS: atom_id res chain seq x y z
N MET A 1 -6.50 -20.11 8.43
CA MET A 1 -6.07 -19.03 7.50
C MET A 1 -6.63 -17.74 8.06
N SER A 2 -5.78 -16.77 8.39
CA SER A 2 -6.21 -15.44 8.80
C SER A 2 -6.67 -14.67 7.57
N ILE A 3 -7.82 -14.03 7.65
CA ILE A 3 -8.27 -13.03 6.67
C ILE A 3 -7.67 -11.71 7.16
N GLU A 4 -6.86 -11.05 6.34
CA GLU A 4 -6.40 -9.69 6.64
C GLU A 4 -7.58 -8.72 6.49
N ILE A 5 -7.82 -7.91 7.52
CA ILE A 5 -8.90 -6.92 7.53
C ILE A 5 -8.25 -5.55 7.62
N GLU A 6 -8.35 -4.78 6.55
CA GLU A 6 -7.78 -3.43 6.44
C GLU A 6 -8.89 -2.39 6.26
N ARG A 7 -8.73 -1.22 6.87
CA ARG A 7 -9.54 -0.03 6.58
C ARG A 7 -8.67 1.10 6.06
N LYS A 8 -9.19 1.86 5.10
CA LYS A 8 -8.46 2.88 4.36
C LYS A 8 -9.17 4.22 4.41
N PHE A 9 -8.42 5.29 4.62
CA PHE A 9 -8.96 6.64 4.79
C PHE A 9 -8.13 7.67 4.03
N LEU A 10 -8.77 8.76 3.60
CA LEU A 10 -8.07 9.98 3.20
C LEU A 10 -7.45 10.66 4.43
N VAL A 11 -6.42 11.48 4.24
CA VAL A 11 -5.80 12.26 5.32
C VAL A 11 -6.06 13.75 5.12
N LYS A 12 -6.54 14.42 6.17
CA LYS A 12 -6.99 15.83 6.13
C LYS A 12 -5.85 16.83 6.33
N ASN A 13 -4.80 16.46 7.05
CA ASN A 13 -3.69 17.36 7.40
C ASN A 13 -2.42 16.59 7.80
N ASN A 14 -1.30 17.30 7.91
CA ASN A 14 0.02 16.72 8.14
C ASN A 14 0.41 16.53 9.62
N SER A 15 -0.53 16.65 10.58
CA SER A 15 -0.19 16.51 12.01
C SER A 15 0.35 15.12 12.37
N PHE A 16 0.04 14.10 11.57
CA PHE A 16 0.59 12.74 11.71
C PHE A 16 2.13 12.69 11.68
N LYS A 17 2.80 13.63 11.00
CA LYS A 17 4.27 13.65 10.90
C LYS A 17 4.96 13.87 12.25
N ALA A 18 4.33 14.62 13.15
CA ALA A 18 4.84 14.82 14.51
C ALA A 18 4.56 13.63 15.43
N LEU A 19 3.61 12.78 15.05
CA LEU A 19 3.17 11.61 15.81
C LEU A 19 3.81 10.31 15.31
N SER A 20 4.51 10.32 14.18
CA SER A 20 5.09 9.13 13.58
C SER A 20 6.28 8.62 14.38
N SER A 21 6.34 7.31 14.62
CA SER A 21 7.51 6.64 15.21
C SER A 21 8.67 6.54 14.23
N ASP A 22 8.35 6.31 12.96
CA ASP A 22 9.32 6.12 11.89
C ASP A 22 8.68 6.41 10.54
N SER A 23 9.55 6.49 9.52
CA SER A 23 9.13 6.58 8.14
C SER A 23 10.04 5.76 7.24
N SER A 24 9.48 5.28 6.13
CA SER A 24 10.23 4.54 5.12
C SER A 24 9.80 4.91 3.72
N TYR A 25 10.78 5.10 2.85
CA TYR A 25 10.54 5.24 1.41
C TYR A 25 10.19 3.88 0.82
N LEU A 26 9.10 3.85 0.05
CA LEU A 26 8.58 2.69 -0.64
C LEU A 26 8.48 3.00 -2.13
N LYS A 27 8.98 2.06 -2.94
CA LYS A 27 8.84 2.10 -4.39
C LYS A 27 8.35 0.75 -4.87
N GLN A 28 7.31 0.71 -5.69
CA GLN A 28 6.77 -0.54 -6.22
C GLN A 28 6.39 -0.40 -7.68
N GLY A 29 6.52 -1.50 -8.42
CA GLY A 29 6.10 -1.60 -9.80
C GLY A 29 5.57 -3.00 -10.09
N TYR A 30 4.70 -3.09 -11.08
CA TYR A 30 4.15 -4.35 -11.51
C TYR A 30 4.85 -4.81 -12.79
N ILE A 31 5.41 -6.01 -12.78
CA ILE A 31 5.91 -6.67 -13.98
C ILE A 31 4.73 -7.29 -14.75
N CYS A 32 3.72 -7.76 -14.03
CA CYS A 32 2.48 -8.30 -14.59
C CYS A 32 1.28 -7.88 -13.74
N LEU A 33 0.22 -7.38 -14.38
CA LEU A 33 -1.05 -6.98 -13.75
C LEU A 33 -2.23 -7.86 -14.19
N ASP A 34 -1.94 -9.08 -14.65
CA ASP A 34 -2.98 -10.04 -14.99
C ASP A 34 -3.77 -10.48 -13.74
N LYS A 35 -5.09 -10.58 -13.86
CA LYS A 35 -6.00 -10.91 -12.76
C LYS A 35 -5.74 -12.31 -12.20
N GLU A 36 -5.30 -13.25 -13.03
CA GLU A 36 -4.95 -14.59 -12.59
C GLU A 36 -3.54 -14.66 -12.01
N ARG A 37 -2.63 -13.76 -12.45
CA ARG A 37 -1.19 -13.81 -12.17
C ARG A 37 -0.58 -12.41 -12.08
N THR A 38 -0.59 -11.84 -10.89
CA THR A 38 0.07 -10.55 -10.64
C THR A 38 1.51 -10.77 -10.18
N VAL A 39 2.46 -10.05 -10.77
CA VAL A 39 3.88 -10.05 -10.35
C VAL A 39 4.28 -8.62 -10.01
N ARG A 40 4.71 -8.40 -8.76
CA ARG A 40 5.07 -7.09 -8.22
C ARG A 40 6.48 -7.12 -7.66
N VAL A 41 7.29 -6.13 -8.02
CA VAL A 41 8.55 -5.82 -7.37
C VAL A 41 8.37 -4.61 -6.46
N ARG A 42 8.91 -4.68 -5.24
CA ARG A 42 8.85 -3.59 -4.24
C ARG A 42 10.22 -3.38 -3.63
N ILE A 43 10.59 -2.12 -3.40
CA ILE A 43 11.72 -1.68 -2.59
C ILE A 43 11.14 -1.02 -1.34
N LYS A 44 11.68 -1.40 -0.16
CA LYS A 44 11.41 -0.78 1.13
C LYS A 44 12.75 -0.45 1.78
N GLY A 45 13.11 0.84 1.81
CA GLY A 45 14.44 1.27 2.24
C GLY A 45 15.53 0.61 1.40
N SER A 46 16.39 -0.19 2.05
CA SER A 46 17.51 -0.91 1.42
C SER A 46 17.21 -2.36 1.02
N LYS A 47 15.95 -2.80 1.09
CA LYS A 47 15.54 -4.18 0.79
C LYS A 47 14.58 -4.24 -0.41
N GLY A 48 14.72 -5.30 -1.20
CA GLY A 48 13.82 -5.64 -2.29
C GLY A 48 12.89 -6.80 -1.95
N TYR A 49 11.74 -6.84 -2.60
CA TYR A 49 10.76 -7.92 -2.48
C TYR A 49 10.18 -8.23 -3.85
N LEU A 50 10.08 -9.52 -4.18
CA LEU A 50 9.32 -10.01 -5.32
C LEU A 50 8.10 -10.77 -4.82
N THR A 51 6.91 -10.32 -5.22
CA THR A 51 5.64 -10.94 -4.86
C THR A 51 4.94 -11.46 -6.10
N ILE A 52 4.47 -12.70 -6.05
CA ILE A 52 3.64 -13.34 -7.08
C ILE A 52 2.30 -13.69 -6.44
N LYS A 53 1.21 -13.21 -7.04
CA LYS A 53 -0.14 -13.35 -6.51
C LYS A 53 -1.02 -14.03 -7.56
N GLY A 54 -1.77 -15.03 -7.12
CA GLY A 54 -2.81 -15.68 -7.92
C GLY A 54 -4.13 -14.89 -7.91
N MET A 55 -5.11 -15.38 -8.66
CA MET A 55 -6.48 -14.89 -8.60
C MET A 55 -7.04 -14.99 -7.17
N SER A 56 -7.80 -13.98 -6.76
CA SER A 56 -8.64 -14.12 -5.56
C SER A 56 -9.69 -15.20 -5.77
N ASN A 57 -10.07 -15.88 -4.69
CA ASN A 57 -11.18 -16.82 -4.67
C ASN A 57 -12.53 -16.11 -4.96
N ASP A 58 -13.60 -16.89 -5.12
CA ASP A 58 -14.93 -16.35 -5.48
C ASP A 58 -15.48 -15.34 -4.47
N SER A 59 -15.10 -15.45 -3.19
CA SER A 59 -15.46 -14.47 -2.16
C SER A 59 -14.59 -13.21 -2.17
N GLY A 60 -13.47 -13.22 -2.91
CA GLY A 60 -12.49 -12.14 -2.93
C GLY A 60 -11.61 -12.05 -1.68
N LEU A 61 -11.83 -12.92 -0.69
CA LEU A 61 -11.27 -12.82 0.66
C LEU A 61 -9.91 -13.50 0.82
N SER A 62 -9.51 -14.37 -0.11
CA SER A 62 -8.18 -14.96 -0.07
C SER A 62 -7.62 -15.23 -1.46
N ARG A 63 -6.31 -15.32 -1.56
CA ARG A 63 -5.58 -15.66 -2.78
C ARG A 63 -4.28 -16.38 -2.45
N PHE A 64 -3.75 -17.13 -3.41
CA PHE A 64 -2.37 -17.60 -3.32
C PHE A 64 -1.42 -16.42 -3.42
N GLU A 65 -0.48 -16.31 -2.49
CA GLU A 65 0.54 -15.27 -2.47
C GLU A 65 1.88 -15.90 -2.08
N TRP A 66 2.89 -15.67 -2.92
CA TRP A 66 4.27 -16.04 -2.66
C TRP A 66 5.12 -14.78 -2.66
N GLU A 67 5.86 -14.54 -1.59
CA GLU A 67 6.77 -13.41 -1.46
C GLU A 67 8.17 -13.89 -1.10
N LYS A 68 9.18 -13.25 -1.68
CA LYS A 68 10.58 -13.46 -1.33
C LYS A 68 11.31 -12.13 -1.21
N GLU A 69 12.05 -11.96 -0.12
CA GLU A 69 13.05 -10.90 0.01
C GLU A 69 14.19 -11.16 -0.99
N ILE A 70 14.54 -10.12 -1.75
CA ILE A 70 15.63 -10.11 -2.72
C ILE A 70 16.55 -8.93 -2.41
N SER A 71 17.78 -8.97 -2.93
CA SER A 71 18.70 -7.84 -2.78
C SER A 71 18.16 -6.58 -3.47
N LEU A 72 18.61 -5.42 -3.01
CA LEU A 72 18.28 -4.14 -3.64
C LEU A 72 18.73 -4.10 -5.11
N GLU A 73 19.88 -4.71 -5.41
CA GLU A 73 20.42 -4.80 -6.77
C GLU A 73 19.49 -5.62 -7.68
N GLU A 74 19.05 -6.81 -7.24
CA GLU A 74 18.08 -7.63 -7.98
C GLU A 74 16.77 -6.88 -8.20
N ALA A 75 16.25 -6.18 -7.18
CA ALA A 75 15.04 -5.39 -7.32
C ALA A 75 15.20 -4.28 -8.36
N ASN A 76 16.31 -3.53 -8.33
CA ASN A 76 16.60 -2.48 -9.32
C ASN A 76 16.72 -3.03 -10.74
N GLN A 77 17.27 -4.24 -10.91
CA GLN A 77 17.31 -4.92 -12.21
C GLN A 77 15.90 -5.29 -12.69
N LEU A 78 15.06 -5.83 -11.81
CA LEU A 78 13.66 -6.16 -12.11
C LEU A 78 12.80 -4.92 -12.38
N PHE A 79 13.12 -3.77 -11.80
CA PHE A 79 12.47 -2.49 -12.09
C PHE A 79 12.60 -2.05 -13.54
N LYS A 80 13.54 -2.61 -14.32
CA LYS A 80 13.65 -2.36 -15.77
C LYS A 80 12.54 -3.05 -16.57
N LEU A 81 11.83 -4.01 -15.97
CA LEU A 81 10.78 -4.82 -16.60
C LEU A 81 9.38 -4.42 -16.15
N VAL A 82 9.24 -3.45 -15.24
CA VAL A 82 7.92 -3.05 -14.75
C VAL A 82 7.16 -2.30 -15.83
N LEU A 83 5.85 -2.53 -15.85
CA LEU A 83 4.90 -1.74 -16.62
C LEU A 83 4.97 -0.26 -16.19
N PRO A 84 4.56 0.68 -17.06
CA PRO A 84 4.34 2.06 -16.66
C PRO A 84 3.44 2.14 -15.42
N GLY A 85 3.60 3.19 -14.61
CA GLY A 85 2.84 3.34 -13.38
C GLY A 85 3.55 2.91 -12.11
N VAL A 86 4.84 3.17 -12.00
CA VAL A 86 5.59 2.99 -10.76
C VAL A 86 4.96 3.85 -9.66
N ILE A 87 4.75 3.25 -8.50
CA ILE A 87 4.21 3.94 -7.32
C ILE A 87 5.35 4.18 -6.34
N GLU A 88 5.53 5.43 -5.98
CA GLU A 88 6.49 5.91 -5.00
C GLU A 88 5.72 6.61 -3.88
N LYS A 89 6.12 6.34 -2.64
CA LYS A 89 5.51 6.94 -1.46
C LYS A 89 6.45 6.89 -0.27
N THR A 90 6.30 7.84 0.62
CA THR A 90 6.88 7.78 1.97
C THR A 90 5.79 7.33 2.94
N ARG A 91 5.98 6.17 3.57
CA ARG A 91 5.08 5.65 4.60
C ARG A 91 5.55 6.06 5.98
N TYR A 92 4.68 6.71 6.75
CA TYR A 92 4.86 7.06 8.15
C TYR A 92 4.06 6.10 9.03
N ASN A 93 4.69 5.51 10.04
CA ASN A 93 4.00 4.65 10.99
C ASN A 93 3.64 5.47 12.23
N VAL A 94 2.36 5.51 12.60
CA VAL A 94 1.83 6.33 13.69
C VAL A 94 1.16 5.42 14.72
N PRO A 95 1.85 5.08 15.84
CA PRO A 95 1.29 4.22 16.87
C PRO A 95 0.26 4.97 17.72
N ILE A 96 -0.98 4.47 17.76
CA ILE A 96 -2.09 5.04 18.55
C ILE A 96 -2.88 3.91 19.17
N GLU A 97 -2.98 3.90 20.50
CA GLU A 97 -3.80 2.95 21.27
C GLU A 97 -3.64 1.48 20.88
N GLY A 98 -2.40 1.03 20.68
CA GLY A 98 -2.10 -0.36 20.35
C GLY A 98 -2.22 -0.71 18.86
N TYR A 99 -2.70 0.22 18.03
CA TYR A 99 -2.70 0.09 16.57
C TYR A 99 -1.57 0.91 15.96
N ILE A 100 -1.12 0.48 14.78
CA ILE A 100 -0.23 1.25 13.93
C ILE A 100 -1.04 1.74 12.74
N TRP A 101 -1.13 3.06 12.60
CA TRP A 101 -1.64 3.69 11.40
C TRP A 101 -0.51 3.86 10.41
N GLU A 102 -0.66 3.28 9.22
CA GLU A 102 0.27 3.45 8.11
C GLU A 102 -0.19 4.61 7.23
N ILE A 103 0.53 5.73 7.28
CA ILE A 103 0.21 6.94 6.52
C ILE A 103 1.12 7.05 5.30
N ASP A 104 0.55 6.85 4.13
CA ASP A 104 1.22 6.93 2.85
C ASP A 104 1.10 8.31 2.22
N VAL A 105 2.22 8.99 2.07
CA VAL A 105 2.33 10.22 1.28
C VAL A 105 2.85 9.82 -0.10
N PHE A 106 1.98 9.86 -1.11
CA PHE A 106 2.33 9.45 -2.46
C PHE A 106 3.12 10.52 -3.22
N GLU A 107 3.97 10.05 -4.14
CA GLU A 107 4.87 10.85 -4.96
C GLU A 107 4.64 10.58 -6.46
N GLY A 108 5.34 11.30 -7.33
CA GLY A 108 5.21 11.15 -8.79
C GLY A 108 3.80 11.48 -9.29
N GLY A 109 3.26 10.66 -10.21
CA GLY A 109 1.90 10.84 -10.74
C GLY A 109 0.78 10.65 -9.70
N ASN A 110 1.13 10.19 -8.49
CA ASN A 110 0.20 10.10 -7.36
C ASN A 110 0.41 11.22 -6.33
N SER A 111 1.22 12.23 -6.64
CA SER A 111 1.50 13.36 -5.75
C SER A 111 0.22 14.10 -5.34
N GLY A 112 0.16 14.49 -4.07
CA GLY A 112 -1.02 15.14 -3.47
C GLY A 112 -1.98 14.16 -2.81
N LEU A 113 -1.92 12.87 -3.13
CA LEU A 113 -2.68 11.83 -2.44
C LEU A 113 -1.99 11.44 -1.13
N ILE A 114 -2.75 11.46 -0.03
CA ILE A 114 -2.31 10.93 1.26
C ILE A 114 -3.37 9.96 1.77
N LEU A 115 -2.98 8.72 2.02
CA LEU A 115 -3.85 7.67 2.52
C LEU A 115 -3.38 7.17 3.88
N ALA A 116 -4.33 6.83 4.73
CA ALA A 116 -4.10 6.14 5.98
C ALA A 116 -4.69 4.73 5.91
N GLU A 117 -3.91 3.73 6.29
CA GLU A 117 -4.33 2.35 6.42
C GLU A 117 -4.18 1.90 7.87
N ILE A 118 -5.10 1.06 8.33
CA ILE A 118 -5.04 0.38 9.64
C ILE A 118 -5.44 -1.08 9.44
N GLU A 119 -4.61 -1.99 9.92
CA GLU A 119 -4.89 -3.44 9.95
C GLU A 119 -5.60 -3.80 11.25
N LEU A 120 -6.61 -4.65 11.15
CA LEU A 120 -7.48 -5.06 12.24
C LEU A 120 -7.54 -6.59 12.35
N GLU A 121 -7.69 -7.07 13.58
CA GLU A 121 -7.88 -8.50 13.83
C GLU A 121 -9.25 -8.98 13.36
N THR A 122 -10.28 -8.13 13.46
CA THR A 122 -11.66 -8.43 13.08
C THR A 122 -12.37 -7.19 12.52
N GLU A 123 -13.46 -7.38 11.78
CA GLU A 123 -14.28 -6.27 11.27
C GLU A 123 -14.96 -5.46 12.38
N LEU A 124 -15.11 -6.07 13.57
CA LEU A 124 -15.73 -5.47 14.75
C LEU A 124 -14.72 -4.81 15.69
N SER A 125 -13.42 -4.83 15.35
CA SER A 125 -12.39 -4.22 16.17
C SER A 125 -12.62 -2.71 16.31
N SER A 126 -12.70 -2.24 17.56
CA SER A 126 -12.81 -0.82 17.87
C SER A 126 -11.44 -0.16 17.91
N PHE A 127 -11.29 0.99 17.26
CA PHE A 127 -10.05 1.78 17.29
C PHE A 127 -10.39 3.27 17.30
N VAL A 128 -9.45 4.08 17.78
CA VAL A 128 -9.58 5.54 17.79
C VAL A 128 -9.24 6.11 16.42
N ILE A 129 -10.07 7.03 15.95
CA ILE A 129 -9.86 7.79 14.73
C ILE A 129 -9.17 9.12 15.10
N PRO A 130 -7.85 9.27 14.86
CA PRO A 130 -7.14 10.51 15.14
C PRO A 130 -7.60 11.68 14.24
N SER A 131 -7.33 12.90 14.68
CA SER A 131 -7.84 14.14 14.04
C SER A 131 -7.35 14.38 12.60
N PHE A 132 -6.26 13.74 12.19
CA PHE A 132 -5.77 13.81 10.80
C PHE A 132 -6.52 12.87 9.85
N ILE A 133 -7.31 11.92 10.34
CA ILE A 133 -8.05 10.97 9.51
C ILE A 133 -9.29 11.61 8.91
N GLY A 134 -9.46 11.34 7.62
CA GLY A 134 -10.49 11.86 6.73
C GLY A 134 -11.66 10.93 6.50
N GLU A 135 -12.19 11.03 5.29
CA GLU A 135 -13.22 10.14 4.77
C GLU A 135 -12.68 8.71 4.64
N GLU A 136 -13.51 7.73 4.96
CA GLU A 136 -13.19 6.33 4.71
C GLU A 136 -13.43 5.98 3.25
N VAL A 137 -12.43 5.36 2.63
CA VAL A 137 -12.43 4.93 1.22
C VAL A 137 -12.19 3.43 1.07
N THR A 138 -12.40 2.66 2.15
CA THR A 138 -12.37 1.19 2.14
C THR A 138 -13.29 0.65 1.05
N GLY A 139 -12.78 -0.25 0.20
CA GLY A 139 -13.56 -0.85 -0.90
C GLY A 139 -13.65 0.00 -2.18
N ASP A 140 -13.28 1.28 -2.16
CA ASP A 140 -13.16 2.07 -3.38
C ASP A 140 -11.87 1.73 -4.12
N LYS A 141 -12.02 0.97 -5.21
CA LYS A 141 -10.91 0.45 -6.03
C LYS A 141 -9.97 1.53 -6.54
N ARG A 142 -10.40 2.79 -6.65
CA ARG A 142 -9.55 3.90 -7.12
C ARG A 142 -8.34 4.12 -6.21
N TYR A 143 -8.49 3.90 -4.90
CA TYR A 143 -7.43 4.10 -3.90
C TYR A 143 -6.55 2.87 -3.65
N TYR A 144 -6.61 1.86 -4.52
CA TYR A 144 -5.76 0.67 -4.45
C TYR A 144 -4.56 0.82 -5.36
N ASN A 145 -3.41 0.29 -4.94
CA ASN A 145 -2.15 0.40 -5.69
C ASN A 145 -2.29 -0.08 -7.15
N ALA A 146 -3.01 -1.18 -7.42
CA ALA A 146 -3.17 -1.67 -8.78
C ALA A 146 -3.93 -0.67 -9.69
N TYR A 147 -4.85 0.11 -9.13
CA TYR A 147 -5.53 1.18 -9.87
C TYR A 147 -4.62 2.41 -9.99
N LEU A 148 -4.00 2.86 -8.91
CA LEU A 148 -3.08 4.01 -8.90
C LEU A 148 -1.87 3.83 -9.83
N SER A 149 -1.45 2.59 -10.11
CA SER A 149 -0.43 2.33 -11.13
C SER A 149 -0.96 2.52 -12.55
N GLN A 150 -2.23 2.24 -12.82
CA GLN A 150 -2.80 2.35 -14.17
C GLN A 150 -3.42 3.73 -14.44
N SER A 151 -3.94 4.37 -13.40
CA SER A 151 -4.64 5.65 -13.43
C SER A 151 -4.14 6.49 -12.25
N PRO A 152 -2.99 7.17 -12.40
CA PRO A 152 -2.39 7.96 -11.34
C PRO A 152 -3.31 9.10 -10.87
N TYR A 153 -3.17 9.49 -9.61
CA TYR A 153 -4.05 10.47 -8.96
C TYR A 153 -4.13 11.82 -9.70
N ASP A 154 -3.03 12.26 -10.33
CA ASP A 154 -3.00 13.51 -11.10
C ASP A 154 -3.87 13.50 -12.38
N SER A 155 -4.38 12.32 -12.76
CA SER A 155 -5.22 12.10 -13.94
C SER A 155 -6.71 11.88 -13.63
N TRP A 156 -7.11 12.01 -12.36
CA TRP A 156 -8.47 11.76 -11.89
C TRP A 156 -9.46 12.88 -12.21
#